data_AF-A0A3C0XY38-F1
#
_entry.id   AF-A0A3C0XY38-F1
#
_cell.length_a   1.000
_cell.length_b   1.000
_cell.length_c   1.000
_cell.angle_alpha   90.00
_cell.angle_beta   90.00
_cell.angle_gamma   90.00
#
_symmetry.space_group_name_H-M   'P 1'
#
loop_
_entity.id
_entity.type
_entity.pdbx_description
1 polymer ?
#
loop_
_entity_poly.entity_id
_entity_poly.type
_entity_poly.pdbx_seq_one_letter_code
_entity_poly.pdbx_strand_id
1 'polypeptide(L)'
;MKKLDTVKIWIIAEIVAIVLLVIAVLMKTVFAGNKEEEPRYTMPGTGTQTVSDEDIVIPYDLMEGEFEEEESGEAEDTEDLYAMDYPEEVLDKLAGMDTAQKVSMLIVTSPEVLCDVDKVTQTGDVFHKALTDRPVSGLIMSDSNYGSEAEGMKMLKTLREWSRESTGMNILLGYREQGDTAAGELSDRGYNLYCIPGGSEDSAQKGEEAASGSMIPAITLSLADAMALPMEDMLAEAGAENAPVIAQTGSADDAADAIIAGRTYLYSTDNMDLYTGLVEKTEAGDIPAEALDHAAGYAISVRMGLTAMRSEDMEKVPEEETKVQEKSSSAKKTAAKKEEKKKTPEEEAAEAAQKAMEEAAKEQQRQAEAAQKAMEEAAKEQQKQLEAAAKAAQEAQKKQAEEAAKQAAGQ
;
A
#
# COMPACT_ATOMS: atom_id res chain seq x y z
N MET A 1 16.11 -25.30 55.16
CA MET A 1 15.80 -24.81 53.81
C MET A 1 14.39 -24.21 53.75
N LYS A 2 14.08 -23.16 54.55
CA LYS A 2 12.72 -22.55 54.61
C LYS A 2 12.68 -21.04 54.36
N LYS A 3 13.83 -20.39 54.15
CA LYS A 3 13.93 -18.93 53.95
C LYS A 3 13.97 -18.52 52.48
N LEU A 4 14.28 -19.44 51.56
CA LEU A 4 14.44 -19.13 50.14
C LEU A 4 13.09 -19.00 49.40
N ASP A 5 12.07 -19.74 49.84
CA ASP A 5 10.73 -19.69 49.22
C ASP A 5 9.95 -18.45 49.65
N THR A 6 10.15 -17.97 50.88
CA THR A 6 9.48 -16.75 51.37
C THR A 6 9.93 -15.50 50.62
N VAL A 7 11.20 -15.42 50.20
CA VAL A 7 11.73 -14.30 49.41
C VAL A 7 11.18 -14.32 47.99
N LYS A 8 11.07 -15.51 47.37
CA LYS A 8 10.48 -15.64 46.03
C LYS A 8 8.99 -15.30 46.01
N ILE A 9 8.25 -15.69 47.05
CA ILE A 9 6.83 -15.33 47.21
C ILE A 9 6.67 -13.81 47.38
N TRP A 10 7.59 -13.15 48.11
CA TRP A 10 7.59 -11.69 48.25
C TRP A 10 7.87 -10.96 46.93
N ILE A 11 8.87 -11.42 46.17
CA ILE A 11 9.22 -10.84 44.86
C ILE A 11 8.07 -11.01 43.85
N ILE A 12 7.41 -12.17 43.83
CA ILE A 12 6.26 -12.42 42.94
C ILE A 12 5.08 -11.51 43.34
N ALA A 13 4.81 -11.33 44.63
CA ALA A 13 3.75 -10.44 45.10
C ALA A 13 4.00 -8.97 44.69
N GLU A 14 5.25 -8.53 44.73
CA GLU A 14 5.65 -7.17 44.34
C GLU A 14 5.55 -6.93 42.82
N ILE A 15 5.93 -7.92 42.01
CA ILE A 15 5.74 -7.86 40.54
C ILE A 15 4.26 -7.83 40.18
N VAL A 16 3.42 -8.64 40.83
CA VAL A 16 1.96 -8.64 40.59
C VAL A 16 1.35 -7.29 40.95
N ALA A 17 1.79 -6.65 42.03
CA ALA A 17 1.32 -5.31 42.41
C ALA A 17 1.70 -4.25 41.37
N ILE A 18 2.91 -4.32 40.79
CA ILE A 18 3.35 -3.41 39.72
C ILE A 18 2.52 -3.64 38.45
N VAL A 19 2.27 -4.88 38.06
CA VAL A 19 1.44 -5.22 36.89
C VAL A 19 0.01 -4.70 37.07
N LEU A 20 -0.58 -4.85 38.26
CA LEU A 20 -1.91 -4.28 38.54
C LEU A 20 -1.93 -2.76 38.52
N LEU A 21 -0.86 -2.10 38.95
CA LEU A 21 -0.72 -0.64 38.83
C LEU A 21 -0.59 -0.20 37.37
N VAL A 22 0.17 -0.91 36.55
CA VAL A 22 0.28 -0.64 35.10
C VAL A 22 -1.06 -0.84 34.41
N ILE A 23 -1.80 -1.91 34.74
CA ILE A 23 -3.16 -2.15 34.22
C ILE A 23 -4.12 -1.05 34.70
N ALA A 24 -4.04 -0.60 35.94
CA ALA A 24 -4.89 0.49 36.44
C ALA A 24 -4.58 1.84 35.76
N VAL A 25 -3.30 2.10 35.43
CA VAL A 25 -2.89 3.28 34.66
C VAL A 25 -3.37 3.19 33.21
N LEU A 26 -3.24 2.01 32.58
CA LEU A 26 -3.75 1.74 31.23
C LEU A 26 -5.29 1.83 31.17
N MET A 27 -5.99 1.32 32.18
CA MET A 27 -7.43 1.52 32.30
C MET A 27 -7.77 2.99 32.53
N LYS A 28 -6.94 3.76 33.24
CA LYS A 28 -7.18 5.21 33.41
C LYS A 28 -6.92 5.99 32.12
N THR A 29 -6.01 5.58 31.24
CA THR A 29 -5.83 6.20 29.92
C THR A 29 -6.90 5.78 28.93
N VAL A 30 -7.42 4.56 29.02
CA VAL A 30 -8.50 4.04 28.15
C VAL A 30 -9.91 4.49 28.61
N PHE A 31 -10.15 4.66 29.92
CA PHE A 31 -11.47 5.01 30.47
C PHE A 31 -11.62 6.48 30.92
N ALA A 32 -10.56 7.31 30.89
CA ALA A 32 -10.69 8.75 31.16
C ALA A 32 -11.00 9.61 29.90
N GLY A 33 -11.33 8.97 28.77
CA GLY A 33 -11.66 9.62 27.50
C GLY A 33 -13.16 9.78 27.20
N ASN A 34 -14.08 9.28 28.01
CA ASN A 34 -15.53 9.51 27.82
C ASN A 34 -16.09 10.38 28.94
N LYS A 35 -15.93 11.69 28.80
CA LYS A 35 -17.00 12.61 29.17
C LYS A 35 -17.63 13.06 27.87
N GLU A 36 -18.72 12.40 27.53
CA GLU A 36 -19.67 12.81 26.51
C GLU A 36 -20.15 14.24 26.83
N GLU A 37 -19.71 15.20 26.03
CA GLU A 37 -20.59 16.29 25.63
C GLU A 37 -20.94 16.00 24.17
N GLU A 38 -22.17 15.54 23.92
CA GLU A 38 -22.69 15.26 22.58
C GLU A 38 -22.71 16.56 21.74
N PRO A 39 -21.97 16.67 20.63
CA PRO A 39 -22.38 17.60 19.59
C PRO A 39 -23.59 16.98 18.88
N ARG A 40 -24.75 17.58 19.10
CA ARG A 40 -25.94 17.34 18.27
C ARG A 40 -25.64 17.80 16.85
N TYR A 41 -25.26 16.87 15.99
CA TYR A 41 -25.32 17.06 14.55
C TYR A 41 -26.68 16.57 14.04
N THR A 42 -27.46 17.45 13.42
CA THR A 42 -28.75 17.12 12.81
C THR A 42 -28.57 17.07 11.30
N MET A 43 -28.73 15.89 10.71
CA MET A 43 -28.81 15.68 9.26
C MET A 43 -30.02 16.42 8.66
N PRO A 44 -29.88 17.19 7.57
CA PRO A 44 -31.02 17.63 6.79
C PRO A 44 -31.45 16.53 5.79
N GLY A 45 -32.68 16.04 5.98
CA GLY A 45 -33.54 15.57 4.89
C GLY A 45 -33.28 14.18 4.29
N THR A 46 -33.83 13.15 4.91
CA THR A 46 -34.08 11.85 4.26
C THR A 46 -35.30 11.93 3.34
N GLY A 47 -35.08 11.68 2.04
CA GLY A 47 -36.11 11.30 1.08
C GLY A 47 -35.91 9.84 0.70
N THR A 48 -36.80 8.97 1.18
CA THR A 48 -36.83 7.53 0.86
C THR A 48 -37.11 7.27 -0.63
N GLN A 49 -36.30 6.42 -1.28
CA GLN A 49 -36.79 5.42 -2.26
C GLN A 49 -35.95 4.14 -2.19
N THR A 50 -36.59 3.03 -2.58
CA THR A 50 -36.20 1.64 -2.38
C THR A 50 -35.88 0.95 -3.71
N VAL A 51 -35.03 -0.09 -3.65
CA VAL A 51 -34.81 -1.22 -4.62
C VAL A 51 -33.90 -0.86 -5.83
N SER A 52 -32.94 -1.66 -6.33
CA SER A 52 -32.57 -3.10 -6.24
C SER A 52 -31.08 -3.31 -6.61
N ASP A 53 -30.51 -4.44 -6.16
CA ASP A 53 -29.29 -5.06 -6.66
C ASP A 53 -29.34 -5.34 -8.18
N GLU A 54 -28.50 -4.66 -8.96
CA GLU A 54 -27.77 -5.13 -10.15
C GLU A 54 -27.13 -3.90 -10.84
N ASP A 55 -25.89 -4.06 -11.31
CA ASP A 55 -25.01 -3.08 -12.00
C ASP A 55 -24.01 -2.31 -11.11
N ILE A 56 -22.85 -2.93 -10.83
CA ILE A 56 -21.62 -2.20 -10.48
C ILE A 56 -21.14 -1.52 -11.76
N VAL A 57 -21.54 -0.26 -11.94
CA VAL A 57 -20.99 0.68 -12.92
C VAL A 57 -20.24 1.74 -12.12
N ILE A 58 -18.98 1.98 -12.47
CA ILE A 58 -18.18 3.08 -11.92
C ILE A 58 -18.94 4.39 -12.20
N PRO A 59 -19.34 5.18 -11.19
CA PRO A 59 -20.25 6.30 -11.42
C PRO A 59 -19.53 7.42 -12.18
N TYR A 60 -19.97 7.65 -13.41
CA TYR A 60 -19.89 8.93 -14.11
C TYR A 60 -21.27 9.58 -13.99
N ASP A 61 -21.49 10.42 -12.97
CA ASP A 61 -22.61 11.39 -12.96
C ASP A 61 -22.50 12.45 -11.83
N LEU A 62 -21.30 12.98 -11.58
CA LEU A 62 -21.18 14.24 -10.83
C LEU A 62 -20.52 15.31 -11.69
N MET A 63 -21.26 16.42 -11.84
CA MET A 63 -20.92 17.68 -12.52
C MET A 63 -21.22 17.79 -14.01
N GLU A 64 -22.51 17.82 -14.36
CA GLU A 64 -23.00 18.91 -15.22
C GLU A 64 -24.23 19.56 -14.55
N GLY A 65 -23.95 20.45 -13.61
CA GLY A 65 -24.86 21.52 -13.22
C GLY A 65 -24.42 22.78 -13.96
N GLU A 66 -25.21 23.21 -14.94
CA GLU A 66 -25.08 24.52 -15.58
C GLU A 66 -25.07 25.63 -14.52
N PHE A 67 -24.06 26.51 -14.50
CA PHE A 67 -24.21 27.85 -13.90
C PHE A 67 -23.42 28.92 -14.66
N GLU A 68 -24.11 30.05 -14.86
CA GLU A 68 -23.72 31.26 -15.59
C GLU A 68 -22.69 32.14 -14.82
N GLU A 69 -21.96 32.98 -15.56
CA GLU A 69 -20.98 33.96 -15.07
C GLU A 69 -21.58 35.07 -14.16
N GLU A 70 -20.90 35.43 -13.05
CA GLU A 70 -20.12 36.68 -12.88
C GLU A 70 -19.90 37.07 -11.39
N GLU A 71 -18.61 37.28 -11.08
CA GLU A 71 -17.97 38.32 -10.26
C GLU A 71 -18.64 38.92 -8.99
N SER A 72 -17.95 38.81 -7.84
CA SER A 72 -17.65 39.92 -6.90
C SER A 72 -17.14 39.37 -5.57
N GLY A 73 -15.88 39.64 -5.23
CA GLY A 73 -15.22 39.11 -4.04
C GLY A 73 -15.78 39.59 -2.70
N GLU A 74 -15.81 38.66 -1.75
CA GLU A 74 -15.68 38.82 -0.29
C GLU A 74 -15.57 37.41 0.31
N ALA A 75 -14.60 37.18 1.21
CA ALA A 75 -14.29 35.96 1.98
C ALA A 75 -14.88 34.63 1.45
N GLU A 76 -14.04 33.83 0.78
CA GLU A 76 -14.37 32.43 0.41
C GLU A 76 -14.87 31.69 1.66
N ASP A 77 -16.15 31.29 1.63
CA ASP A 77 -16.67 30.26 2.53
C ASP A 77 -15.92 28.97 2.20
N THR A 78 -14.87 28.69 2.97
CA THR A 78 -14.07 27.45 2.84
C THR A 78 -14.92 26.20 3.06
N GLU A 79 -16.12 26.32 3.62
CA GLU A 79 -17.07 25.21 3.78
C GLU A 79 -17.54 24.64 2.44
N ASP A 80 -17.68 25.46 1.39
CA ASP A 80 -18.10 24.98 0.07
C ASP A 80 -16.96 24.27 -0.68
N LEU A 81 -15.69 24.62 -0.39
CA LEU A 81 -14.51 24.01 -1.03
C LEU A 81 -14.34 22.51 -0.71
N TYR A 82 -14.88 22.06 0.42
CA TYR A 82 -14.77 20.67 0.90
C TYR A 82 -16.13 20.00 1.09
N ALA A 83 -17.20 20.55 0.50
CA ALA A 83 -18.51 19.92 0.51
C ALA A 83 -18.47 18.62 -0.33
N MET A 84 -18.72 17.47 0.31
CA MET A 84 -18.42 16.15 -0.26
C MET A 84 -19.69 15.39 -0.67
N ASP A 85 -19.67 14.82 -1.88
CA ASP A 85 -20.60 13.78 -2.35
C ASP A 85 -19.80 12.51 -2.69
N TYR A 86 -19.18 11.91 -1.67
CA TYR A 86 -18.53 10.60 -1.82
C TYR A 86 -19.52 9.47 -1.51
N PRO A 87 -19.37 8.29 -2.16
CA PRO A 87 -20.10 7.10 -1.78
C PRO A 87 -19.92 6.79 -0.29
N GLU A 88 -20.96 6.26 0.35
CA GLU A 88 -20.95 5.91 1.78
C GLU A 88 -19.76 5.01 2.16
N GLU A 89 -19.35 4.08 1.28
CA GLU A 89 -18.20 3.21 1.51
C GLU A 89 -16.85 3.96 1.61
N VAL A 90 -16.69 5.06 0.86
CA VAL A 90 -15.49 5.92 0.94
C VAL A 90 -15.49 6.68 2.27
N LEU A 91 -16.65 7.23 2.65
CA LEU A 91 -16.83 7.96 3.91
C LEU A 91 -16.59 7.07 5.13
N ASP A 92 -17.11 5.84 5.11
CA ASP A 92 -16.91 4.85 6.17
C ASP A 92 -15.43 4.49 6.35
N LYS A 93 -14.70 4.27 5.23
CA LYS A 93 -13.24 4.05 5.28
C LYS A 93 -12.51 5.25 5.84
N LEU A 94 -12.85 6.45 5.38
CA LEU A 94 -12.21 7.70 5.80
C LEU A 94 -12.43 7.99 7.29
N ALA A 95 -13.64 7.75 7.81
CA ALA A 95 -13.97 7.90 9.22
C ALA A 95 -13.21 6.91 10.13
N GLY A 96 -12.85 5.74 9.59
CA GLY A 96 -12.06 4.73 10.30
C GLY A 96 -10.55 4.99 10.32
N MET A 97 -10.06 5.98 9.56
CA MET A 97 -8.62 6.28 9.47
C MET A 97 -8.17 7.33 10.47
N ASP A 98 -6.99 7.12 11.05
CA ASP A 98 -6.27 8.17 11.75
C ASP A 98 -5.56 9.14 10.78
N THR A 99 -5.02 10.23 11.32
CA THR A 99 -4.31 11.26 10.55
C THR A 99 -3.15 10.69 9.72
N ALA A 100 -2.35 9.78 10.29
CA ALA A 100 -1.20 9.21 9.61
C ALA A 100 -1.61 8.29 8.46
N GLN A 101 -2.71 7.57 8.61
CA GLN A 101 -3.32 6.75 7.56
C GLN A 101 -3.88 7.62 6.43
N LYS A 102 -4.58 8.72 6.76
CA LYS A 102 -5.09 9.68 5.77
C LYS A 102 -3.95 10.31 4.96
N VAL A 103 -2.89 10.76 5.62
CA VAL A 103 -1.68 11.27 4.94
C VAL A 103 -1.04 10.18 4.07
N SER A 104 -0.98 8.93 4.53
CA SER A 104 -0.45 7.81 3.74
C SER A 104 -1.21 7.62 2.42
N MET A 105 -2.54 7.82 2.41
CA MET A 105 -3.35 7.74 1.19
C MET A 105 -2.97 8.81 0.15
N LEU A 106 -2.28 9.87 0.53
CA LEU A 106 -1.85 10.90 -0.42
C LEU A 106 -0.51 10.56 -1.09
N ILE A 107 0.25 9.61 -0.57
CA ILE A 107 1.64 9.39 -0.99
C ILE A 107 1.76 8.32 -2.07
N VAL A 108 2.55 8.63 -3.10
CA VAL A 108 3.06 7.70 -4.11
C VAL A 108 4.58 7.74 -4.11
N THR A 109 5.28 6.64 -3.87
CA THR A 109 6.76 6.69 -3.73
C THR A 109 7.45 5.46 -4.31
N SER A 110 8.77 5.37 -4.19
CA SER A 110 9.51 4.16 -4.55
C SER A 110 9.63 3.20 -3.36
N PRO A 111 9.82 1.89 -3.60
CA PRO A 111 10.13 0.92 -2.55
C PRO A 111 11.31 1.33 -1.66
N GLU A 112 12.36 1.88 -2.26
CA GLU A 112 13.57 2.34 -1.58
C GLU A 112 13.26 3.40 -0.53
N VAL A 113 12.46 4.40 -0.91
CA VAL A 113 12.09 5.52 -0.05
C VAL A 113 11.17 5.06 1.07
N LEU A 114 10.18 4.22 0.75
CA LEU A 114 9.26 3.69 1.76
C LEU A 114 9.99 2.84 2.83
N CYS A 115 10.97 2.05 2.39
CA CYS A 115 11.75 1.16 3.25
C CYS A 115 12.94 1.85 3.91
N ASP A 116 13.31 3.06 3.49
CA ASP A 116 14.54 3.77 3.88
C ASP A 116 15.81 2.93 3.63
N VAL A 117 15.93 2.39 2.41
CA VAL A 117 17.07 1.58 1.96
C VAL A 117 17.52 1.95 0.56
N ASP A 118 18.80 1.71 0.25
CA ASP A 118 19.38 2.04 -1.06
C ASP A 118 18.80 1.24 -2.23
N LYS A 119 18.33 0.01 -1.97
CA LYS A 119 17.80 -0.87 -3.01
C LYS A 119 16.85 -1.91 -2.45
N VAL A 120 15.70 -2.07 -3.10
CA VAL A 120 14.76 -3.17 -2.82
C VAL A 120 14.68 -4.05 -4.05
N THR A 121 15.24 -5.27 -3.99
CA THR A 121 15.19 -6.25 -5.10
C THR A 121 14.24 -7.42 -4.88
N GLN A 122 13.64 -7.53 -3.69
CA GLN A 122 12.75 -8.63 -3.31
C GLN A 122 11.71 -8.13 -2.29
N THR A 123 10.52 -8.71 -2.32
CA THR A 123 9.56 -8.64 -1.20
C THR A 123 10.14 -9.38 0.01
N GLY A 124 10.19 -8.72 1.16
CA GLY A 124 10.62 -9.32 2.42
C GLY A 124 10.02 -8.60 3.61
N ASP A 125 10.31 -9.08 4.83
CA ASP A 125 9.68 -8.61 6.07
C ASP A 125 9.80 -7.10 6.29
N VAL A 126 10.93 -6.49 5.89
CA VAL A 126 11.16 -5.04 6.00
C VAL A 126 10.16 -4.27 5.14
N PHE A 127 9.98 -4.70 3.89
CA PHE A 127 9.04 -4.04 2.98
C PHE A 127 7.60 -4.29 3.42
N HIS A 128 7.27 -5.53 3.80
CA HIS A 128 5.94 -5.83 4.32
C HIS A 128 5.59 -4.95 5.52
N LYS A 129 6.52 -4.84 6.48
CA LYS A 129 6.37 -3.97 7.65
C LYS A 129 6.23 -2.50 7.27
N ALA A 130 7.09 -1.99 6.37
CA ALA A 130 7.03 -0.60 5.93
C ALA A 130 5.68 -0.26 5.27
N LEU A 131 5.17 -1.15 4.42
CA LEU A 131 3.88 -0.97 3.75
C LEU A 131 2.70 -1.13 4.72
N THR A 132 2.84 -1.97 5.76
CA THR A 132 1.81 -2.13 6.81
C THR A 132 1.75 -0.91 7.72
N ASP A 133 2.92 -0.41 8.15
CA ASP A 133 3.02 0.76 9.02
C ASP A 133 2.60 2.05 8.28
N ARG A 134 2.87 2.11 6.97
CA ARG A 134 2.55 3.25 6.11
C ARG A 134 1.88 2.75 4.83
N PRO A 135 0.54 2.61 4.84
CA PRO A 135 -0.21 2.09 3.71
C PRO A 135 -0.32 3.14 2.60
N VAL A 136 0.80 3.44 1.94
CA VAL A 136 0.86 4.43 0.85
C VAL A 136 -0.10 4.07 -0.27
N SER A 137 -0.60 5.09 -0.96
CA SER A 137 -1.56 4.91 -2.06
C SER A 137 -0.96 4.23 -3.28
N GLY A 138 0.33 4.49 -3.54
CA GLY A 138 1.02 3.88 -4.68
C GLY A 138 2.52 3.71 -4.54
N LEU A 139 3.04 2.82 -5.39
CA LEU A 139 4.45 2.57 -5.58
C LEU A 139 4.84 2.73 -7.06
N ILE A 140 5.94 3.43 -7.32
CA ILE A 140 6.57 3.55 -8.62
C ILE A 140 7.81 2.65 -8.64
N MET A 141 7.71 1.55 -9.38
CA MET A 141 8.75 0.52 -9.49
C MET A 141 9.68 0.78 -10.69
N SER A 142 10.85 0.18 -10.68
CA SER A 142 11.84 0.16 -11.77
C SER A 142 12.34 -1.26 -12.02
N ASP A 143 13.01 -1.51 -13.14
CA ASP A 143 13.63 -2.82 -13.40
C ASP A 143 14.70 -3.16 -12.35
N SER A 144 15.28 -2.15 -11.70
CA SER A 144 16.23 -2.38 -10.61
C SER A 144 15.60 -3.05 -9.39
N ASN A 145 14.27 -3.05 -9.28
CA ASN A 145 13.54 -3.62 -8.16
C ASN A 145 13.37 -5.14 -8.21
N TYR A 146 13.76 -5.81 -9.31
CA TYR A 146 13.68 -7.25 -9.44
C TYR A 146 14.76 -7.79 -10.41
N GLY A 147 15.17 -9.05 -10.25
CA GLY A 147 16.23 -9.64 -11.08
C GLY A 147 15.73 -10.13 -12.45
N SER A 148 14.44 -10.46 -12.53
CA SER A 148 13.77 -10.94 -13.74
C SER A 148 12.31 -10.50 -13.77
N GLU A 149 11.70 -10.50 -14.96
CA GLU A 149 10.29 -10.15 -15.13
C GLU A 149 9.36 -11.04 -14.31
N ALA A 150 9.61 -12.35 -14.25
CA ALA A 150 8.82 -13.29 -13.47
C ALA A 150 8.87 -12.98 -11.95
N GLU A 151 10.03 -12.58 -11.44
CA GLU A 151 10.17 -12.12 -10.06
C GLU A 151 9.41 -10.80 -9.83
N GLY A 152 9.46 -9.88 -10.80
CA GLY A 152 8.68 -8.64 -10.78
C GLY A 152 7.17 -8.91 -10.72
N MET A 153 6.64 -9.78 -11.58
CA MET A 153 5.21 -10.13 -11.58
C MET A 153 4.77 -10.72 -10.23
N LYS A 154 5.58 -11.62 -9.66
CA LYS A 154 5.32 -12.19 -8.33
C LYS A 154 5.33 -11.11 -7.25
N MET A 155 6.31 -10.21 -7.30
CA MET A 155 6.42 -9.09 -6.36
C MET A 155 5.20 -8.17 -6.41
N LEU A 156 4.76 -7.78 -7.62
CA LEU A 156 3.58 -6.92 -7.79
C LEU A 156 2.29 -7.58 -7.28
N LYS A 157 2.15 -8.90 -7.48
CA LYS A 157 1.04 -9.67 -6.92
C LYS A 157 1.06 -9.63 -5.39
N THR A 158 2.19 -9.91 -4.77
CA THR A 158 2.35 -9.86 -3.31
C THR A 158 2.07 -8.47 -2.73
N LEU A 159 2.49 -7.39 -3.40
CA LEU A 159 2.21 -6.03 -2.95
C LEU A 159 0.70 -5.72 -2.96
N ARG A 160 -0.05 -6.23 -3.95
CA ARG A 160 -1.51 -6.11 -3.96
C ARG A 160 -2.15 -6.87 -2.80
N GLU A 161 -1.70 -8.10 -2.55
CA GLU A 161 -2.19 -8.92 -1.44
C GLU A 161 -1.99 -8.20 -0.10
N TRP A 162 -0.78 -7.72 0.19
CA TRP A 162 -0.48 -6.96 1.41
C TRP A 162 -1.30 -5.67 1.54
N SER A 163 -1.50 -4.96 0.43
CA SER A 163 -2.34 -3.77 0.40
C SER A 163 -3.80 -4.10 0.72
N ARG A 164 -4.34 -5.19 0.19
CA ARG A 164 -5.71 -5.64 0.49
C ARG A 164 -5.84 -6.10 1.93
N GLU A 165 -4.86 -6.82 2.46
CA GLU A 165 -4.83 -7.26 3.86
C GLU A 165 -4.87 -6.08 4.84
N SER A 166 -4.15 -5.00 4.53
CA SER A 166 -4.04 -3.81 5.39
C SER A 166 -5.18 -2.80 5.22
N THR A 167 -5.65 -2.57 3.98
CA THR A 167 -6.58 -1.47 3.67
C THR A 167 -7.90 -1.91 3.01
N GLY A 168 -8.00 -3.18 2.62
CA GLY A 168 -9.09 -3.69 1.80
C GLY A 168 -9.08 -3.17 0.36
N MET A 169 -8.01 -2.51 -0.09
CA MET A 169 -7.89 -1.91 -1.42
C MET A 169 -6.61 -2.36 -2.11
N ASN A 170 -6.64 -2.42 -3.44
CA ASN A 170 -5.43 -2.55 -4.24
C ASN A 170 -4.54 -1.31 -4.10
N ILE A 171 -3.22 -1.53 -4.16
CA ILE A 171 -2.23 -0.47 -4.26
C ILE A 171 -2.04 -0.05 -5.72
N LEU A 172 -1.79 1.23 -5.96
CA LEU A 172 -1.41 1.74 -7.27
C LEU A 172 0.03 1.33 -7.56
N LEU A 173 0.28 0.73 -8.71
CA LEU A 173 1.57 0.19 -9.12
C LEU A 173 1.92 0.77 -10.47
N GLY A 174 2.83 1.75 -10.45
CA GLY A 174 3.40 2.41 -11.62
C GLY A 174 4.80 1.94 -11.94
N TYR A 175 5.28 2.29 -13.13
CA TYR A 175 6.60 1.94 -13.64
C TYR A 175 7.40 3.19 -14.02
N ARG A 176 8.61 3.37 -13.49
CA ARG A 176 9.41 4.61 -13.64
C ARG A 176 10.01 4.74 -15.03
N GLU A 177 10.51 3.65 -15.58
CA GLU A 177 11.25 3.62 -16.85
C GLU A 177 10.33 3.30 -18.02
N GLN A 178 9.12 3.88 -18.00
CA GLN A 178 8.07 3.63 -19.00
C GLN A 178 8.57 3.82 -20.42
N GLY A 179 9.41 4.82 -20.70
CA GLY A 179 10.02 5.02 -22.02
C GLY A 179 8.98 4.90 -23.15
N ASP A 180 9.20 3.93 -24.03
CA ASP A 180 8.30 3.54 -25.13
C ASP A 180 7.53 2.23 -24.85
N THR A 181 7.56 1.72 -23.62
CA THR A 181 6.85 0.50 -23.23
C THR A 181 5.34 0.76 -23.26
N ALA A 182 4.65 -0.09 -24.01
CA ALA A 182 3.21 0.00 -24.17
C ALA A 182 2.46 -0.28 -22.86
N ALA A 183 1.32 0.38 -22.65
CA ALA A 183 0.51 0.19 -21.45
C ALA A 183 0.03 -1.27 -21.33
N GLY A 184 -0.33 -1.92 -22.44
CA GLY A 184 -0.71 -3.33 -22.46
C GLY A 184 0.39 -4.25 -21.91
N GLU A 185 1.65 -4.00 -22.27
CA GLU A 185 2.79 -4.80 -21.79
C GLU A 185 3.01 -4.62 -20.28
N LEU A 186 2.83 -3.40 -19.76
CA LEU A 186 2.91 -3.15 -18.31
C LEU A 186 1.74 -3.78 -17.57
N SER A 187 0.54 -3.74 -18.14
CA SER A 187 -0.65 -4.39 -17.58
C SER A 187 -0.45 -5.90 -17.47
N ASP A 188 0.10 -6.55 -18.51
CA ASP A 188 0.43 -7.98 -18.54
C ASP A 188 1.48 -8.35 -17.49
N ARG A 189 2.44 -7.45 -17.22
CA ARG A 189 3.41 -7.59 -16.11
C ARG A 189 2.77 -7.39 -14.74
N GLY A 190 1.54 -6.91 -14.66
CA GLY A 190 0.79 -6.73 -13.43
C GLY A 190 0.79 -5.30 -12.90
N TYR A 191 1.34 -4.31 -13.61
CA TYR A 191 1.15 -2.91 -13.26
C TYR A 191 -0.32 -2.49 -13.46
N ASN A 192 -0.74 -1.40 -12.82
CA ASN A 192 -2.11 -0.89 -12.94
C ASN A 192 -2.19 0.65 -13.06
N LEU A 193 -1.06 1.34 -12.96
CA LEU A 193 -0.96 2.79 -13.07
C LEU A 193 -0.01 3.11 -14.23
N TYR A 194 -0.48 3.88 -15.21
CA TYR A 194 0.29 4.33 -16.36
C TYR A 194 0.61 5.81 -16.21
N CYS A 195 1.88 6.17 -16.13
CA CYS A 195 2.32 7.50 -15.70
C CYS A 195 2.67 8.34 -16.92
N ILE A 196 1.81 9.30 -17.25
CA ILE A 196 1.93 10.14 -18.42
C ILE A 196 2.57 11.46 -17.99
N PRO A 197 3.75 11.85 -18.51
CA PRO A 197 4.29 13.18 -18.29
C PRO A 197 3.32 14.23 -18.81
N GLY A 198 2.88 15.15 -17.97
CA GLY A 198 1.97 16.20 -18.41
C GLY A 198 2.67 17.22 -19.32
N GLY A 199 1.91 17.79 -20.25
CA GLY A 199 2.43 18.66 -21.29
C GLY A 199 3.22 17.93 -22.40
N SER A 200 3.17 16.60 -22.47
CA SER A 200 3.74 15.84 -23.58
C SER A 200 2.84 15.88 -24.81
N GLU A 201 3.40 15.96 -26.02
CA GLU A 201 2.62 16.00 -27.27
C GLU A 201 1.78 14.72 -27.48
N ASP A 202 2.20 13.61 -26.88
CA ASP A 202 1.56 12.29 -27.02
C ASP A 202 0.62 11.95 -25.85
N SER A 203 0.33 12.89 -24.94
CA SER A 203 -0.45 12.62 -23.72
C SER A 203 -1.83 12.01 -24.02
N ALA A 204 -2.54 12.51 -25.05
CA ALA A 204 -3.83 11.98 -25.52
C ALA A 204 -3.74 10.51 -25.91
N GLN A 205 -2.78 10.19 -26.77
CA GLN A 205 -2.58 8.83 -27.28
C GLN A 205 -2.22 7.88 -26.13
N LYS A 206 -1.35 8.32 -25.22
CA LYS A 206 -0.93 7.55 -24.04
C LYS A 206 -2.08 7.32 -23.05
N GLY A 207 -2.97 8.30 -22.90
CA GLY A 207 -4.19 8.18 -22.09
C GLY A 207 -5.14 7.11 -22.63
N GLU A 208 -5.41 7.16 -23.95
CA GLU A 208 -6.24 6.15 -24.63
C GLU A 208 -5.59 4.76 -24.57
N GLU A 209 -4.27 4.69 -24.74
CA GLU A 209 -3.53 3.44 -24.65
C GLU A 209 -3.63 2.81 -23.26
N ALA A 210 -3.47 3.61 -22.20
CA ALA A 210 -3.63 3.16 -20.82
C ALA A 210 -5.04 2.59 -20.57
N ALA A 211 -6.08 3.31 -21.02
CA ALA A 211 -7.46 2.87 -20.90
C ALA A 211 -7.69 1.53 -21.66
N SER A 212 -7.17 1.41 -22.88
CA SER A 212 -7.25 0.19 -23.67
C SER A 212 -6.51 -1.00 -23.02
N GLY A 213 -5.41 -0.71 -22.30
CA GLY A 213 -4.62 -1.66 -21.53
C GLY A 213 -5.21 -2.02 -20.16
N SER A 214 -6.39 -1.52 -19.81
CA SER A 214 -7.00 -1.69 -18.47
C SER A 214 -6.09 -1.17 -17.33
N MET A 215 -5.38 -0.07 -17.60
CA MET A 215 -4.57 0.66 -16.62
C MET A 215 -5.21 2.01 -16.32
N ILE A 216 -4.93 2.53 -15.13
CA ILE A 216 -5.33 3.88 -14.74
C ILE A 216 -4.31 4.86 -15.33
N PRO A 217 -4.70 5.75 -16.28
CA PRO A 217 -3.83 6.84 -16.70
C PRO A 217 -3.65 7.82 -15.54
N ALA A 218 -2.44 8.29 -15.31
CA ALA A 218 -2.14 9.30 -14.29
C ALA A 218 -1.20 10.35 -14.85
N ILE A 219 -1.60 11.62 -14.76
CA ILE A 219 -0.79 12.74 -15.25
C ILE A 219 0.26 13.09 -14.19
N THR A 220 1.53 13.12 -14.57
CA THR A 220 2.65 13.42 -13.68
C THR A 220 3.23 14.80 -13.99
N LEU A 221 3.37 15.64 -12.97
CA LEU A 221 3.78 17.05 -13.08
C LEU A 221 4.67 17.43 -11.89
N SER A 222 5.39 18.54 -11.97
CA SER A 222 5.83 19.20 -10.74
C SER A 222 4.62 19.81 -10.02
N LEU A 223 4.65 19.91 -8.68
CA LEU A 223 3.57 20.56 -7.96
C LEU A 223 3.36 22.02 -8.39
N ALA A 224 4.44 22.75 -8.69
CA ALA A 224 4.36 24.12 -9.17
C ALA A 224 3.59 24.22 -10.50
N ASP A 225 3.84 23.30 -11.44
CA ASP A 225 3.12 23.25 -12.72
C ASP A 225 1.65 22.86 -12.51
N ALA A 226 1.39 21.88 -11.64
CA ALA A 226 0.03 21.43 -11.32
C ALA A 226 -0.83 22.57 -10.74
N MET A 227 -0.23 23.46 -9.95
CA MET A 227 -0.92 24.62 -9.37
C MET A 227 -1.13 25.77 -10.36
N ALA A 228 -0.24 25.92 -11.34
CA ALA A 228 -0.24 27.06 -12.27
C ALA A 228 -1.12 26.86 -13.49
N LEU A 229 -1.49 25.63 -13.83
CA LEU A 229 -2.15 25.28 -15.08
C LEU A 229 -3.66 25.01 -14.89
N PRO A 230 -4.51 25.33 -15.87
CA PRO A 230 -5.91 24.94 -15.87
C PRO A 230 -6.01 23.42 -16.08
N MET A 231 -6.16 22.69 -14.98
CA MET A 231 -6.08 21.22 -14.99
C MET A 231 -7.16 20.56 -15.86
N GLU A 232 -8.37 21.11 -15.90
CA GLU A 232 -9.48 20.59 -16.72
C GLU A 232 -9.12 20.54 -18.20
N ASP A 233 -8.62 21.66 -18.74
CA ASP A 233 -8.18 21.74 -20.14
C ASP A 233 -7.05 20.75 -20.43
N MET A 234 -6.08 20.63 -19.52
CA MET A 234 -4.96 19.70 -19.70
C MET A 234 -5.38 18.24 -19.67
N LEU A 235 -6.29 17.88 -18.77
CA LEU A 235 -6.79 16.52 -18.64
C LEU A 235 -7.65 16.16 -19.87
N ALA A 236 -8.46 17.10 -20.36
CA ALA A 236 -9.19 16.96 -21.62
C ALA A 236 -8.26 16.80 -22.83
N GLU A 237 -7.21 17.62 -22.93
CA GLU A 237 -6.18 17.49 -23.97
C GLU A 237 -5.42 16.16 -23.89
N ALA A 238 -5.22 15.63 -22.68
CA ALA A 238 -4.62 14.32 -22.46
C ALA A 238 -5.59 13.14 -22.69
N GLY A 239 -6.83 13.39 -23.12
CA GLY A 239 -7.84 12.34 -23.29
C GLY A 239 -8.12 11.58 -21.99
N ALA A 240 -7.92 12.25 -20.85
CA ALA A 240 -7.84 11.64 -19.54
C ALA A 240 -8.49 12.55 -18.49
N GLU A 241 -9.70 13.04 -18.80
CA GLU A 241 -10.46 14.04 -18.03
C GLU A 241 -10.57 13.74 -16.54
N ASN A 242 -10.61 12.45 -16.18
CA ASN A 242 -10.73 11.98 -14.79
C ASN A 242 -9.47 11.28 -14.27
N ALA A 243 -8.34 11.46 -14.94
CA ALA A 243 -7.09 10.84 -14.50
C ALA A 243 -6.59 11.47 -13.20
N PRO A 244 -6.12 10.66 -12.23
CA PRO A 244 -5.39 11.19 -11.10
C PRO A 244 -4.16 11.96 -11.53
N VAL A 245 -3.94 13.07 -10.84
CA VAL A 245 -2.73 13.88 -10.99
C VAL A 245 -1.75 13.48 -9.89
N ILE A 246 -0.55 13.12 -10.29
CA ILE A 246 0.56 12.81 -9.42
C ILE A 246 1.53 13.99 -9.44
N ALA A 247 1.45 14.83 -8.43
CA ALA A 247 2.29 16.02 -8.27
C ALA A 247 3.61 15.66 -7.58
N GLN A 248 4.73 15.94 -8.22
CA GLN A 248 6.06 15.75 -7.65
C GLN A 248 6.39 16.90 -6.71
N THR A 249 6.68 16.57 -5.44
CA THR A 249 7.11 17.53 -4.42
C THR A 249 7.92 16.82 -3.34
N GLY A 250 8.87 17.55 -2.75
CA GLY A 250 9.53 17.17 -1.51
C GLY A 250 9.25 18.14 -0.35
N SER A 251 8.39 19.13 -0.56
CA SER A 251 8.06 20.18 0.40
C SER A 251 6.70 19.89 1.05
N ALA A 252 6.70 19.65 2.36
CA ALA A 252 5.47 19.50 3.13
C ALA A 252 4.71 20.83 3.25
N ASP A 253 5.39 21.98 3.17
CA ASP A 253 4.75 23.29 3.13
C ASP A 253 3.93 23.45 1.84
N ASP A 254 4.56 23.21 0.69
CA ASP A 254 3.90 23.38 -0.62
C ASP A 254 2.72 22.41 -0.78
N ALA A 255 2.89 21.16 -0.31
CA ALA A 255 1.82 20.17 -0.33
C ALA A 255 0.67 20.55 0.61
N ALA A 256 0.96 21.09 1.79
CA ALA A 256 -0.06 21.57 2.72
C ALA A 256 -0.84 22.75 2.11
N ASP A 257 -0.15 23.72 1.51
CA ASP A 257 -0.78 24.87 0.85
C ASP A 257 -1.72 24.42 -0.28
N ALA A 258 -1.31 23.42 -1.07
CA ALA A 258 -2.14 22.84 -2.12
C ALA A 258 -3.40 22.15 -1.55
N ILE A 259 -3.26 21.36 -0.49
CA ILE A 259 -4.39 20.69 0.19
C ILE A 259 -5.37 21.73 0.75
N ILE A 260 -4.85 22.77 1.41
CA ILE A 260 -5.65 23.87 1.95
C ILE A 260 -6.36 24.63 0.83
N ALA A 261 -5.74 24.80 -0.33
CA ALA A 261 -6.40 25.38 -1.50
C ALA A 261 -7.44 24.46 -2.17
N GLY A 262 -7.78 23.31 -1.57
CA GLY A 262 -8.74 22.35 -2.11
C GLY A 262 -8.21 21.50 -3.26
N ARG A 263 -6.90 21.54 -3.55
CA ARG A 263 -6.31 20.72 -4.61
C ARG A 263 -6.17 19.27 -4.15
N THR A 264 -6.75 18.35 -4.91
CA THR A 264 -6.69 16.91 -4.67
C THR A 264 -5.67 16.24 -5.59
N TYR A 265 -4.45 16.03 -5.09
CA TYR A 265 -3.38 15.35 -5.81
C TYR A 265 -2.92 14.11 -5.04
N LEU A 266 -2.36 13.16 -5.78
CA LEU A 266 -1.42 12.19 -5.20
C LEU A 266 -0.02 12.82 -5.25
N TYR A 267 0.71 12.78 -4.14
CA TYR A 267 2.02 13.40 -4.06
C TYR A 267 3.11 12.36 -4.27
N SER A 268 3.94 12.57 -5.29
CA SER A 268 5.13 11.77 -5.50
C SER A 268 6.35 12.39 -4.86
N THR A 269 7.07 11.57 -4.09
CA THR A 269 8.27 11.98 -3.37
C THR A 269 9.36 10.92 -3.46
N ASP A 270 10.60 11.40 -3.51
CA ASP A 270 11.81 10.59 -3.40
C ASP A 270 12.42 10.64 -1.97
N ASN A 271 11.67 11.16 -0.98
CA ASN A 271 12.05 11.17 0.43
C ASN A 271 10.84 10.99 1.37
N MET A 272 11.10 10.59 2.62
CA MET A 272 10.06 10.43 3.64
C MET A 272 9.77 11.70 4.45
N ASP A 273 10.56 12.77 4.26
CA ASP A 273 10.37 14.05 4.96
C ASP A 273 9.01 14.67 4.62
N LEU A 274 8.54 14.51 3.38
CA LEU A 274 7.19 14.92 2.98
C LEU A 274 6.10 14.26 3.85
N TYR A 275 6.19 12.94 4.03
CA TYR A 275 5.21 12.19 4.84
C TYR A 275 5.24 12.66 6.29
N THR A 276 6.43 12.71 6.90
CA THR A 276 6.56 13.13 8.30
C THR A 276 6.10 14.57 8.49
N GLY A 277 6.47 15.48 7.60
CA GLY A 277 6.06 16.88 7.66
C GLY A 277 4.56 17.09 7.51
N LEU A 278 3.89 16.34 6.63
CA LEU A 278 2.43 16.42 6.48
C LEU A 278 1.68 15.89 7.71
N VAL A 279 2.18 14.80 8.33
CA VAL A 279 1.63 14.31 9.61
C VAL A 279 1.78 15.36 10.70
N GLU A 280 2.99 15.91 10.89
CA GLU A 280 3.26 16.93 11.91
C GLU A 280 2.39 18.18 11.73
N LYS A 281 2.23 18.66 10.49
CA LYS A 281 1.38 19.81 10.16
C LYS A 281 -0.09 19.55 10.44
N THR A 282 -0.58 18.36 10.09
CA THR A 282 -1.98 18.00 10.38
C THR A 282 -2.20 17.91 11.89
N GLU A 283 -1.30 17.27 12.63
CA GLU A 283 -1.38 17.18 14.10
C GLU A 283 -1.28 18.55 14.79
N ALA A 284 -0.53 19.48 14.20
CA ALA A 284 -0.45 20.87 14.65
C ALA A 284 -1.71 21.70 14.31
N GLY A 285 -2.58 21.21 13.42
CA GLY A 285 -3.75 21.91 12.93
C GLY A 285 -3.46 22.93 11.82
N ASP A 286 -2.28 22.87 11.20
CA ASP A 286 -1.92 23.73 10.06
C ASP A 286 -2.71 23.32 8.79
N ILE A 287 -3.06 22.03 8.68
CA ILE A 287 -3.94 21.49 7.64
C ILE A 287 -5.31 21.22 8.29
N PRO A 288 -6.40 21.89 7.86
CA PRO A 288 -7.74 21.62 8.34
C PRO A 288 -8.13 20.15 8.14
N ALA A 289 -8.89 19.58 9.08
CA ALA A 289 -9.28 18.18 9.02
C ALA A 289 -10.15 17.89 7.79
N GLU A 290 -11.03 18.83 7.43
CA GLU A 290 -11.90 18.78 6.27
C GLU A 290 -11.10 18.76 4.96
N ALA A 291 -10.01 19.55 4.89
CA ALA A 291 -9.13 19.60 3.72
C ALA A 291 -8.35 18.28 3.54
N LEU A 292 -7.85 17.72 4.64
CA LEU A 292 -7.19 16.40 4.61
C LEU A 292 -8.18 15.30 4.22
N ASP A 293 -9.39 15.34 4.76
CA ASP A 293 -10.44 14.37 4.50
C ASP A 293 -10.87 14.40 3.02
N HIS A 294 -10.98 15.60 2.45
CA HIS A 294 -11.23 15.80 1.03
C HIS A 294 -10.13 15.17 0.17
N ALA A 295 -8.86 15.47 0.45
CA ALA A 295 -7.73 14.92 -0.31
C ALA A 295 -7.61 13.40 -0.16
N ALA A 296 -7.79 12.87 1.06
CA ALA A 296 -7.68 11.44 1.33
C ALA A 296 -8.85 10.66 0.73
N GLY A 297 -10.07 11.22 0.78
CA GLY A 297 -11.25 10.63 0.16
C GLY A 297 -11.07 10.47 -1.35
N TYR A 298 -10.52 11.48 -2.03
CA TYR A 298 -10.17 11.38 -3.45
C TYR A 298 -9.24 10.20 -3.75
N ALA A 299 -8.16 10.08 -2.98
CA ALA A 299 -7.21 8.99 -3.15
C ALA A 299 -7.83 7.60 -2.88
N ILE A 300 -8.72 7.50 -1.89
CA ILE A 300 -9.48 6.29 -1.58
C ILE A 300 -10.41 5.93 -2.76
N SER A 301 -11.12 6.90 -3.34
CA SER A 301 -11.99 6.68 -4.50
C SER A 301 -11.22 6.09 -5.69
N VAL A 302 -10.04 6.64 -6.00
CA VAL A 302 -9.17 6.11 -7.07
C VAL A 302 -8.79 4.65 -6.81
N ARG A 303 -8.39 4.32 -5.57
CA ARG A 303 -7.98 2.96 -5.19
C ARG A 303 -9.15 1.97 -5.13
N MET A 304 -10.32 2.42 -4.72
CA MET A 304 -11.52 1.58 -4.73
C MET A 304 -11.97 1.27 -6.15
N GLY A 305 -11.97 2.26 -7.04
CA GLY A 305 -12.22 2.06 -8.48
C GLY A 305 -11.27 1.03 -9.09
N LEU A 306 -9.97 1.13 -8.78
CA LEU A 306 -8.98 0.12 -9.17
C LEU A 306 -9.33 -1.30 -8.66
N THR A 307 -9.77 -1.38 -7.41
CA THR A 307 -10.05 -2.66 -6.75
C THR A 307 -11.24 -3.36 -7.41
N ALA A 308 -12.28 -2.59 -7.78
CA ALA A 308 -13.43 -3.09 -8.51
C ALA A 308 -13.06 -3.60 -9.91
N MET A 309 -12.16 -2.92 -10.63
CA MET A 309 -11.71 -3.32 -11.98
C MET A 309 -10.86 -4.59 -12.02
N ARG A 310 -10.22 -4.98 -10.90
CA ARG A 310 -9.34 -6.15 -10.79
C ARG A 310 -9.76 -7.07 -9.64
N SER A 311 -11.03 -7.47 -9.61
CA SER A 311 -11.50 -8.51 -8.70
C SER A 311 -10.75 -9.84 -8.96
N GLU A 312 -10.69 -10.70 -7.93
CA GLU A 312 -9.86 -11.92 -7.87
C GLU A 312 -10.04 -12.88 -9.07
N ASP A 313 -11.15 -12.76 -9.80
CA ASP A 313 -11.50 -13.58 -10.96
C ASP A 313 -10.73 -13.22 -12.25
N MET A 314 -10.08 -12.05 -12.32
CA MET A 314 -9.31 -11.61 -13.50
C MET A 314 -7.82 -11.97 -13.44
N GLU A 315 -7.28 -12.38 -12.29
CA GLU A 315 -5.90 -12.87 -12.22
C GLU A 315 -5.82 -14.31 -12.72
N LYS A 316 -5.64 -14.49 -14.04
CA LYS A 316 -5.13 -15.76 -14.58
C LYS A 316 -3.74 -16.01 -13.99
N VAL A 317 -3.70 -16.81 -12.94
CA VAL A 317 -2.46 -17.45 -12.47
C VAL A 317 -1.90 -18.24 -13.66
N PRO A 318 -0.66 -18.01 -14.11
CA PRO A 318 0.02 -18.98 -14.95
C PRO A 318 0.10 -20.26 -14.11
N GLU A 319 -0.70 -21.26 -14.47
CA GLU A 319 -0.57 -22.59 -13.89
C GLU A 319 0.89 -23.02 -14.01
N GLU A 320 1.44 -23.47 -12.89
CA GLU A 320 2.80 -23.97 -12.78
C GLU A 320 2.98 -25.13 -13.77
N GLU A 321 3.50 -24.86 -14.97
CA GLU A 321 3.85 -25.89 -15.96
C GLU A 321 5.05 -26.69 -15.45
N THR A 322 4.77 -27.60 -14.52
CA THR A 322 5.59 -28.78 -14.35
C THR A 322 5.33 -29.71 -15.53
N LYS A 323 6.44 -29.96 -16.27
CA LYS A 323 6.80 -31.17 -17.03
C LYS A 323 6.63 -31.19 -18.57
N VAL A 324 7.82 -31.31 -19.19
CA VAL A 324 8.21 -32.08 -20.39
C VAL A 324 8.15 -31.34 -21.74
N GLN A 325 9.34 -31.06 -22.30
CA GLN A 325 9.66 -31.55 -23.64
C GLN A 325 11.18 -31.67 -23.90
N GLU A 326 11.67 -32.89 -23.70
CA GLU A 326 12.66 -33.48 -24.59
C GLU A 326 12.06 -33.52 -26.02
N LYS A 327 12.87 -33.16 -27.02
CA LYS A 327 12.66 -33.30 -28.48
C LYS A 327 11.84 -32.22 -29.20
N SER A 328 12.57 -31.27 -29.78
CA SER A 328 12.39 -30.93 -31.20
C SER A 328 13.72 -30.47 -31.83
N SER A 329 14.59 -31.45 -32.09
CA SER A 329 15.61 -31.30 -33.13
C SER A 329 14.95 -31.29 -34.51
N SER A 330 15.47 -30.43 -35.40
CA SER A 330 15.13 -30.24 -36.83
C SER A 330 14.02 -29.21 -37.07
N ALA A 331 14.15 -28.18 -37.91
CA ALA A 331 15.16 -27.85 -38.90
C ALA A 331 15.04 -26.35 -39.25
N LYS A 332 16.17 -25.63 -39.37
CA LYS A 332 16.55 -24.96 -40.63
C LYS A 332 17.98 -24.43 -40.56
N LYS A 333 18.81 -25.02 -41.39
CA LYS A 333 20.19 -24.62 -41.66
C LYS A 333 20.14 -23.72 -42.90
N THR A 334 20.52 -22.45 -42.76
CA THR A 334 20.99 -21.68 -43.93
C THR A 334 22.09 -20.71 -43.51
N ALA A 335 23.32 -21.12 -43.86
CA ALA A 335 24.50 -20.34 -44.19
C ALA A 335 24.72 -18.95 -43.56
N ALA A 336 25.68 -18.87 -42.63
CA ALA A 336 26.68 -17.81 -42.65
C ALA A 336 28.03 -18.37 -42.17
N LYS A 337 29.08 -17.87 -42.80
CA LYS A 337 30.43 -18.42 -42.90
C LYS A 337 31.23 -18.22 -41.61
N LYS A 338 31.98 -19.25 -41.23
CA LYS A 338 32.91 -19.31 -40.09
C LYS A 338 34.04 -18.27 -40.27
N GLU A 339 34.18 -17.33 -39.34
CA GLU A 339 35.46 -16.68 -39.03
C GLU A 339 35.79 -17.04 -37.57
N GLU A 340 36.79 -17.90 -37.40
CA GLU A 340 37.40 -18.20 -36.10
C GLU A 340 38.23 -16.99 -35.64
N LYS A 341 37.66 -16.19 -34.74
CA LYS A 341 38.46 -15.32 -33.86
C LYS A 341 38.85 -16.14 -32.63
N LYS A 342 40.16 -16.32 -32.45
CA LYS A 342 40.76 -16.92 -31.26
C LYS A 342 40.52 -15.96 -30.08
N LYS A 343 39.67 -16.35 -29.11
CA LYS A 343 39.38 -15.56 -27.89
C LYS A 343 40.68 -15.26 -27.14
N THR A 344 40.77 -14.04 -26.60
CA THR A 344 41.91 -13.61 -25.79
C THR A 344 41.82 -14.18 -24.36
N PRO A 345 42.96 -14.41 -23.66
CA PRO A 345 42.98 -14.97 -22.31
C PRO A 345 42.13 -14.20 -21.27
N GLU A 346 41.90 -12.91 -21.51
CA GLU A 346 41.08 -12.02 -20.69
C GLU A 346 39.58 -12.30 -20.82
N GLU A 347 39.14 -12.79 -21.99
CA GLU A 347 37.74 -13.13 -22.28
C GLU A 347 37.38 -14.51 -21.69
N GLU A 348 38.32 -15.46 -21.67
CA GLU A 348 38.19 -16.72 -20.93
C GLU A 348 38.18 -16.52 -19.41
N ALA A 349 38.96 -15.54 -18.91
CA ALA A 349 38.96 -15.20 -17.48
C ALA A 349 37.66 -14.55 -17.03
N ALA A 350 37.05 -13.69 -17.86
CA ALA A 350 35.76 -13.08 -17.58
C ALA A 350 34.61 -14.11 -17.59
N GLU A 351 34.61 -15.04 -18.55
CA GLU A 351 33.63 -16.13 -18.62
C GLU A 351 33.75 -17.09 -17.43
N ALA A 352 34.98 -17.39 -16.99
CA ALA A 352 35.23 -18.18 -15.79
C ALA A 352 34.78 -17.46 -14.50
N ALA A 353 34.97 -16.15 -14.41
CA ALA A 353 34.52 -15.35 -13.27
C ALA A 353 32.98 -15.29 -13.21
N GLN A 354 32.32 -15.12 -14.35
CA GLN A 354 30.85 -15.10 -14.43
C GLN A 354 30.25 -16.46 -14.03
N LYS A 355 30.86 -17.56 -14.47
CA LYS A 355 30.44 -18.91 -14.09
C LYS A 355 30.66 -19.22 -12.60
N ALA A 356 31.77 -18.73 -12.02
CA ALA A 356 32.02 -18.86 -10.58
C ALA A 356 31.04 -18.03 -9.74
N MET A 357 30.64 -16.86 -10.23
CA MET A 357 29.64 -16.00 -9.58
C MET A 357 28.24 -16.62 -9.64
N GLU A 358 27.87 -17.24 -10.76
CA GLU A 358 26.61 -17.99 -10.90
C GLU A 358 26.57 -19.24 -10.01
N GLU A 359 27.69 -19.95 -9.86
CA GLU A 359 27.79 -21.11 -8.98
C GLU A 359 27.72 -20.70 -7.49
N ALA A 360 28.35 -19.59 -7.12
CA ALA A 360 28.25 -19.01 -5.79
C ALA A 360 26.82 -18.53 -5.46
N ALA A 361 26.12 -17.92 -6.42
CA ALA A 361 24.72 -17.52 -6.26
C ALA A 361 23.80 -18.73 -6.04
N LYS A 362 23.99 -19.81 -6.81
CA LYS A 362 23.24 -21.07 -6.62
C LYS A 362 23.52 -21.72 -5.27
N GLU A 363 24.74 -21.64 -4.76
CA GLU A 363 25.07 -22.16 -3.43
C GLU A 363 24.47 -21.32 -2.31
N GLN A 364 24.48 -19.98 -2.44
CA GLN A 364 23.78 -19.09 -1.51
C GLN A 364 22.26 -19.33 -1.51
N GLN A 365 21.66 -19.56 -2.68
CA GLN A 365 20.25 -19.89 -2.79
C GLN A 365 19.91 -21.20 -2.05
N ARG A 366 20.72 -22.26 -2.22
CA ARG A 366 20.52 -23.51 -1.46
C ARG A 366 20.67 -23.33 0.04
N GLN A 367 21.59 -22.47 0.49
CA GLN A 367 21.77 -22.17 1.90
C GLN A 367 20.57 -21.38 2.47
N ALA A 368 20.02 -20.43 1.70
CA ALA A 368 18.82 -19.68 2.06
C ALA A 368 17.57 -20.57 2.15
N GLU A 369 17.35 -21.44 1.16
CA GLU A 369 16.23 -22.41 1.19
C GLU A 369 16.35 -23.38 2.37
N ALA A 370 17.56 -23.85 2.68
CA ALA A 370 17.80 -24.70 3.84
C ALA A 370 17.55 -23.97 5.17
N ALA A 371 17.93 -22.69 5.27
CA ALA A 371 17.68 -21.86 6.45
C ALA A 371 16.18 -21.58 6.63
N GLN A 372 15.46 -21.28 5.56
CA GLN A 372 14.01 -21.05 5.58
C GLN A 372 13.26 -22.29 6.05
N LYS A 373 13.63 -23.47 5.53
CA LYS A 373 13.04 -24.74 5.97
C LYS A 373 13.32 -25.05 7.44
N ALA A 374 14.53 -24.78 7.93
CA ALA A 374 14.89 -24.97 9.33
C ALA A 374 14.10 -24.01 10.25
N MET A 375 13.86 -22.77 9.81
CA MET A 375 13.09 -21.79 10.55
C MET A 375 11.59 -22.15 10.59
N GLU A 376 11.04 -22.66 9.50
CA GLU A 376 9.65 -23.16 9.44
C GLU A 376 9.45 -24.38 10.37
N GLU A 377 10.41 -25.31 10.41
CA GLU A 377 10.38 -26.44 11.34
C GLU A 377 10.47 -25.97 12.80
N ALA A 378 11.32 -24.98 13.10
CA ALA A 378 11.43 -24.40 14.43
C ALA A 378 10.15 -23.65 14.86
N ALA A 379 9.49 -22.94 13.95
CA ALA A 379 8.23 -22.26 14.20
C ALA A 379 7.10 -23.25 14.51
N LYS A 380 7.01 -24.35 13.74
CA LYS A 380 6.06 -25.44 14.01
C LYS A 380 6.30 -26.10 15.37
N GLU A 381 7.55 -26.27 15.76
CA GLU A 381 7.89 -26.82 17.08
C GLU A 381 7.52 -25.85 18.22
N GLN A 382 7.79 -24.54 18.07
CA GLN A 382 7.36 -23.52 19.04
C GLN A 382 5.84 -23.46 19.17
N GLN A 383 5.10 -23.49 18.06
CA GLN A 383 3.63 -23.50 18.08
C GLN A 383 3.10 -24.71 18.85
N LYS A 384 3.67 -25.91 18.61
CA LYS A 384 3.31 -27.13 19.34
C LYS A 384 3.60 -27.01 20.85
N GLN A 385 4.69 -26.35 21.23
CA GLN A 385 5.01 -26.11 22.64
C GLN A 385 4.03 -25.13 23.30
N LEU A 386 3.63 -24.07 22.59
CA LEU A 386 2.63 -23.10 23.05
C LEU A 386 1.25 -23.75 23.25
N GLU A 387 0.81 -24.58 22.29
CA GLU A 387 -0.45 -25.32 22.41
C GLU A 387 -0.44 -26.30 23.60
N ALA A 388 0.68 -27.01 23.81
CA ALA A 388 0.84 -27.89 24.96
C ALA A 388 0.81 -27.12 26.29
N ALA A 389 1.45 -25.95 26.34
CA ALA A 389 1.43 -25.08 27.52
C ALA A 389 0.04 -24.51 27.80
N ALA A 390 -0.69 -24.08 26.76
CA ALA A 390 -2.06 -23.59 26.88
C ALA A 390 -3.01 -24.67 27.41
N LYS A 391 -2.89 -25.90 26.91
CA LYS A 391 -3.69 -27.04 27.39
C LYS A 391 -3.37 -27.38 28.85
N ALA A 392 -2.10 -27.36 29.24
CA ALA A 392 -1.69 -27.60 30.63
C ALA A 392 -2.23 -26.51 31.58
N ALA A 393 -2.24 -25.24 31.13
CA ALA A 393 -2.80 -24.14 31.89
C ALA A 393 -4.33 -24.28 32.08
N GLN A 394 -5.06 -24.67 31.04
CA GLN A 394 -6.50 -24.93 31.13
C GLN A 394 -6.82 -26.09 32.09
N GLU A 395 -6.07 -27.19 32.04
CA GLU A 395 -6.25 -28.31 32.97
C GLU A 395 -5.95 -27.91 34.43
N ALA A 396 -4.93 -27.07 34.66
CA ALA A 396 -4.61 -26.54 35.97
C ALA A 396 -5.72 -25.62 36.51
N GLN A 397 -6.26 -24.72 35.69
CA GLN A 397 -7.39 -23.87 36.05
C GLN A 397 -8.64 -24.69 36.39
N LYS A 398 -8.92 -25.74 35.61
CA LYS A 398 -10.05 -26.64 35.89
C LYS A 398 -9.91 -27.36 37.23
N LYS A 399 -8.71 -27.86 37.55
CA LYS A 399 -8.45 -28.49 38.86
C LYS A 399 -8.59 -27.50 40.02
N GLN A 400 -8.09 -26.27 39.86
CA GLN A 400 -8.25 -25.22 40.87
C GLN A 400 -9.72 -24.85 41.07
N ALA A 401 -10.52 -24.78 40.00
CA ALA A 401 -11.96 -24.52 40.08
C ALA A 401 -12.70 -25.68 40.78
N GLU A 402 -12.34 -26.93 40.51
CA GLU A 402 -12.92 -28.10 41.18
C GLU A 402 -12.55 -28.18 42.67
N GLU A 403 -11.32 -27.82 43.05
CA GLU A 403 -10.89 -27.74 44.44
C GLU A 403 -11.58 -26.60 45.20
N ALA A 404 -11.73 -25.42 44.57
CA ALA A 404 -12.48 -24.30 45.14
C ALA A 404 -13.96 -24.64 45.34
N ALA A 405 -14.58 -25.34 44.39
CA ALA A 405 -15.97 -25.79 44.49
C ALA A 405 -16.17 -26.81 45.62
N LYS A 406 -15.20 -27.73 45.83
CA LYS A 406 -15.23 -28.69 46.95
C LYS A 406 -15.05 -28.01 48.32
N GLN A 407 -14.24 -26.95 48.40
CA GLN A 407 -14.09 -26.17 49.62
C GLN A 407 -15.35 -25.36 49.95
N ALA A 408 -16.06 -24.85 48.94
CA ALA A 408 -17.32 -24.13 49.11
C ALA A 408 -18.50 -25.04 49.51
N ALA A 409 -18.50 -26.32 49.11
CA ALA A 409 -19.54 -27.29 49.45
C ALA A 409 -19.32 -28.01 50.80
N GLY A 410 -18.18 -27.77 51.46
CA GLY A 410 -17.83 -28.35 52.77
C GLY A 410 -18.03 -27.40 53.96
N GLN A 411 -18.58 -26.22 53.73
CA GLN A 411 -19.12 -25.29 54.73
C GLN A 411 -20.65 -25.34 54.71
#